data_AF-A0A1Y1RZI3-F1
#
_entry.id   AF-A0A1Y1RZI3-F1
#
_cell.length_a   1.000
_cell.length_b   1.000
_cell.length_c   1.000
_cell.angle_alpha   90.00
_cell.angle_beta   90.00
_cell.angle_gamma   90.00
#
_symmetry.space_group_name_H-M   'P 1'
#
loop_
_entity.id
_entity.type
_entity.pdbx_description
1 polymer ?
#
loop_
_entity_poly.entity_id
_entity_poly.type
_entity_poly.pdbx_seq_one_letter_code
_entity_poly.pdbx_strand_id
1 'polypeptide(L)'
;MNTNLMNEFTRQYMKAEGKWFDLRWHYVPGCIMKSYLDLYEVTENNEYLDFVKSYIDRLFDEKDNPIGFRETEYNIDQVRICKTVLDLYAIFPEEKYKKAADRIFQQFENYPRTKEGSFWHKEFYYNQVWLDGLYMGQPFYVHYIRDFLPDKDYSDTINQFEVCRKRLYDPELKLYKHAYDEAKKMDWADRQTGRSSIVWLRAVGWYLMALVDVMEIIGPEETGYPVLQDLLTEALEGLMPYRHESGMWYQVVDQGGRENNYLETSGTCMASYAMLKGVRMEILPQEYRKRGLESLEGTVEQYLHKKDGEILIGGICRSAGLGMHPEAQYMRDGSYDYYTTGEQVVENNGHGVAPLFMAYAESLRISEI
;
A
#
# COMPACT_ATOMS: atom_id res chain seq x y z
N MET A 1 -9.68 -21.18 -6.04
CA MET A 1 -8.41 -20.60 -6.55
C MET A 1 -7.47 -21.67 -7.14
N ASN A 2 -6.76 -21.41 -8.25
CA ASN A 2 -5.72 -22.32 -8.77
C ASN A 2 -4.38 -22.14 -8.03
N THR A 3 -4.25 -22.78 -6.87
CA THR A 3 -3.09 -22.68 -5.98
C THR A 3 -1.77 -23.10 -6.65
N ASN A 4 -1.81 -24.07 -7.58
CA ASN A 4 -0.61 -24.50 -8.32
C ASN A 4 -0.07 -23.38 -9.21
N LEU A 5 -0.95 -22.69 -9.94
CA LEU A 5 -0.56 -21.57 -10.80
C LEU A 5 -0.03 -20.39 -9.97
N MET A 6 -0.64 -20.12 -8.81
CA MET A 6 -0.17 -19.10 -7.88
C MET A 6 1.24 -19.41 -7.35
N ASN A 7 1.48 -20.65 -6.90
CA ASN A 7 2.79 -21.07 -6.41
C ASN A 7 3.87 -21.06 -7.51
N GLU A 8 3.50 -21.38 -8.74
CA GLU A 8 4.41 -21.24 -9.89
C GLU A 8 4.70 -19.76 -10.16
N PHE A 9 3.70 -18.89 -10.05
CA PHE A 9 3.84 -17.45 -10.29
C PHE A 9 4.74 -16.78 -9.24
N THR A 10 4.60 -17.10 -7.95
CA THR A 10 5.48 -16.55 -6.90
C THR A 10 6.94 -16.89 -7.18
N ARG A 11 7.24 -18.14 -7.56
CA ARG A 11 8.61 -18.56 -7.90
C ARG A 11 9.13 -17.95 -9.19
N GLN A 12 8.28 -17.79 -10.20
CA GLN A 12 8.64 -17.14 -11.46
C GLN A 12 8.97 -15.66 -11.23
N TYR A 13 8.14 -14.96 -10.46
CA TYR A 13 8.27 -13.51 -10.27
C TYR A 13 9.57 -13.15 -9.54
N MET A 14 10.02 -13.92 -8.54
CA MET A 14 11.33 -13.71 -7.89
C MET A 14 12.50 -13.64 -8.88
N LYS A 15 12.43 -14.44 -9.96
CA LYS A 15 13.50 -14.56 -10.96
C LYS A 15 13.40 -13.49 -12.05
N ALA A 16 12.43 -12.57 -11.97
CA ALA A 16 12.14 -11.58 -12.99
C ALA A 16 12.62 -10.16 -12.63
N GLU A 17 13.55 -10.04 -11.67
CA GLU A 17 14.28 -8.79 -11.46
C GLU A 17 14.99 -8.35 -12.75
N GLY A 18 14.93 -7.05 -13.06
CA GLY A 18 15.40 -6.46 -14.31
C GLY A 18 14.43 -6.60 -15.49
N LYS A 19 13.32 -7.34 -15.30
CA LYS A 19 12.22 -7.42 -16.28
C LYS A 19 10.93 -6.79 -15.74
N TRP A 20 10.46 -7.25 -14.57
CA TRP A 20 9.18 -6.81 -14.00
C TRP A 20 9.32 -5.84 -12.82
N PHE A 21 10.48 -5.83 -12.17
CA PHE A 21 10.85 -4.87 -11.14
C PHE A 21 12.36 -4.67 -11.15
N ASP A 22 12.81 -3.51 -10.68
CA ASP A 22 14.22 -3.13 -10.69
C ASP A 22 14.80 -3.08 -9.27
N LEU A 23 16.13 -3.16 -9.15
CA LEU A 23 16.85 -2.92 -7.90
C LEU A 23 16.89 -1.41 -7.59
N ARG A 24 16.05 -0.94 -6.67
CA ARG A 24 15.98 0.48 -6.30
C ARG A 24 15.42 0.67 -4.89
N TRP A 25 15.96 1.64 -4.16
CA TRP A 25 15.35 2.16 -2.94
C TRP A 25 14.04 2.90 -3.25
N HIS A 26 12.92 2.17 -3.22
CA HIS A 26 11.61 2.69 -3.60
C HIS A 26 10.49 1.85 -2.98
N TYR A 27 9.29 2.43 -2.81
CA TYR A 27 8.17 1.73 -2.17
C TYR A 27 7.72 0.49 -2.93
N VAL A 28 7.71 0.51 -4.27
CA VAL A 28 7.21 -0.63 -5.07
C VAL A 28 8.02 -1.90 -4.81
N PRO A 29 9.36 -1.91 -4.95
CA PRO A 29 10.15 -3.06 -4.50
C PRO A 29 10.01 -3.36 -3.01
N GLY A 30 9.87 -2.34 -2.15
CA GLY A 30 9.60 -2.56 -0.73
C GLY A 30 8.33 -3.38 -0.47
N CYS A 31 7.25 -3.10 -1.20
CA CYS A 31 6.02 -3.88 -1.17
C CYS A 31 6.21 -5.30 -1.72
N ILE A 32 6.96 -5.47 -2.81
CA ILE A 32 7.29 -6.80 -3.34
C ILE A 32 8.04 -7.62 -2.28
N MET A 33 9.08 -7.06 -1.66
CA MET A 33 9.84 -7.75 -0.62
C MET A 33 8.99 -8.09 0.60
N LYS A 34 8.13 -7.15 1.05
CA LYS A 34 7.14 -7.41 2.11
C LYS A 34 6.27 -8.63 1.76
N SER A 35 5.76 -8.72 0.53
CA SER A 35 4.91 -9.85 0.13
C SER A 35 5.62 -11.21 0.18
N TYR A 36 6.93 -11.23 -0.09
CA TYR A 36 7.73 -12.44 0.06
C TYR A 36 8.05 -12.77 1.51
N LEU A 37 8.21 -11.78 2.39
CA LEU A 37 8.26 -12.03 3.84
C LEU A 37 6.94 -12.62 4.35
N ASP A 38 5.79 -12.13 3.89
CA ASP A 38 4.50 -12.75 4.29
C ASP A 38 4.40 -14.21 3.84
N LEU A 39 4.84 -14.49 2.61
CA LEU A 39 4.89 -15.85 2.06
C LEU A 39 5.88 -16.73 2.84
N TYR A 40 7.04 -16.19 3.24
CA TYR A 40 7.98 -16.90 4.11
C TYR A 40 7.33 -17.25 5.46
N GLU A 41 6.67 -16.30 6.11
CA GLU A 41 6.04 -16.50 7.42
C GLU A 41 4.99 -17.62 7.42
N VAL A 42 4.26 -17.83 6.32
CA VAL A 42 3.22 -18.88 6.23
C VAL A 42 3.71 -20.19 5.61
N THR A 43 4.79 -20.17 4.81
CA THR A 43 5.27 -21.38 4.12
C THR A 43 6.56 -21.96 4.69
N GLU A 44 7.26 -21.20 5.53
CA GLU A 44 8.61 -21.48 6.02
C GLU A 44 9.64 -21.74 4.89
N ASN A 45 9.34 -21.31 3.66
CA ASN A 45 10.23 -21.50 2.52
C ASN A 45 11.36 -20.45 2.52
N ASN A 46 12.54 -20.86 2.97
CA ASN A 46 13.73 -20.00 3.04
C ASN A 46 14.14 -19.39 1.68
N GLU A 47 13.74 -19.95 0.53
CA GLU A 47 13.99 -19.31 -0.78
C GLU A 47 13.42 -17.87 -0.83
N TYR A 48 12.29 -17.62 -0.16
CA TYR A 48 11.69 -16.29 -0.09
C TYR A 48 12.48 -15.34 0.81
N LEU A 49 12.91 -15.81 1.99
CA LEU A 49 13.71 -15.01 2.91
C LEU A 49 15.08 -14.67 2.32
N ASP A 50 15.75 -15.65 1.71
CA ASP A 50 17.05 -15.48 1.05
C ASP A 50 16.96 -14.47 -0.10
N PHE A 51 15.88 -14.54 -0.89
CA PHE A 51 15.59 -13.57 -1.95
C PHE A 51 15.45 -12.15 -1.39
N VAL A 52 14.62 -11.96 -0.35
CA VAL A 52 14.41 -10.64 0.27
C VAL A 52 15.71 -10.10 0.85
N LYS A 53 16.47 -10.92 1.58
CA LYS A 53 17.75 -10.51 2.16
C LYS A 53 18.74 -10.11 1.07
N SER A 54 18.89 -10.93 0.02
CA SER A 54 19.79 -10.64 -1.10
C SER A 54 19.41 -9.38 -1.86
N TYR A 55 18.11 -9.09 -2.01
CA TYR A 55 17.63 -7.85 -2.62
C TYR A 55 17.98 -6.64 -1.77
N ILE A 56 17.65 -6.67 -0.48
CA ILE A 56 17.87 -5.55 0.45
C ILE A 56 19.36 -5.28 0.66
N ASP A 57 20.20 -6.32 0.78
CA ASP A 57 21.65 -6.18 0.94
C ASP A 57 22.30 -5.38 -0.21
N ARG A 58 21.80 -5.54 -1.44
CA ARG A 58 22.31 -4.84 -2.62
C ARG A 58 21.86 -3.38 -2.73
N LEU A 59 21.01 -2.91 -1.82
CA LEU A 59 20.61 -1.50 -1.73
C LEU A 59 21.55 -0.65 -0.87
N PHE A 60 22.61 -1.24 -0.33
CA PHE A 60 23.60 -0.55 0.49
C PHE A 60 24.93 -0.39 -0.26
N ASP A 61 25.56 0.77 -0.12
CA ASP A 61 26.92 0.98 -0.61
C ASP A 61 27.97 0.36 0.33
N GLU A 62 29.25 0.44 -0.05
CA GLU A 62 30.38 -0.07 0.76
C GLU A 62 30.53 0.58 2.14
N LYS A 63 29.79 1.68 2.41
CA LYS A 63 29.78 2.42 3.67
C LYS A 63 28.45 2.25 4.43
N ASP A 64 27.67 1.22 4.08
CA ASP A 64 26.36 0.93 4.67
C ASP A 64 25.31 2.03 4.47
N ASN A 65 25.44 2.89 3.45
CA ASN A 65 24.41 3.89 3.14
C ASN A 65 23.37 3.35 2.15
N PRO A 66 22.07 3.61 2.38
CA PRO A 66 21.02 3.36 1.41
C PRO A 66 21.26 4.07 0.08
N ILE A 67 21.43 3.32 -1.00
CA ILE A 67 21.66 3.83 -2.35
C ILE A 67 20.37 4.44 -2.89
N GLY A 68 20.43 5.73 -3.24
CA GLY A 68 19.31 6.46 -3.85
C GLY A 68 18.31 7.07 -2.87
N PHE A 69 18.46 6.84 -1.55
CA PHE A 69 17.71 7.57 -0.54
C PHE A 69 18.17 9.03 -0.48
N ARG A 70 17.21 9.95 -0.44
CA ARG A 70 17.45 11.41 -0.43
C ARG A 70 16.61 12.08 0.65
N GLU A 71 17.22 12.24 1.81
CA GLU A 71 16.60 12.82 3.01
C GLU A 71 15.97 14.20 2.77
N THR A 72 16.62 15.06 1.97
CA THR A 72 16.14 16.42 1.69
C THR A 72 14.91 16.46 0.76
N GLU A 73 14.53 15.35 0.13
CA GLU A 73 13.33 15.30 -0.71
C GLU A 73 12.04 15.13 0.10
N TYR A 74 12.16 14.81 1.41
CA TYR A 74 11.05 14.50 2.32
C TYR A 74 9.94 13.76 1.59
N ASN A 75 10.28 12.58 1.06
CA ASN A 75 9.45 11.82 0.15
C ASN A 75 8.97 10.55 0.84
N ILE A 76 7.68 10.48 1.17
CA ILE A 76 7.14 9.42 2.03
C ILE A 76 7.26 8.05 1.36
N ASP A 77 7.28 8.02 0.03
CA ASP A 77 7.48 6.81 -0.78
C ASP A 77 8.85 6.15 -0.53
N GLN A 78 9.88 6.93 -0.15
CA GLN A 78 11.19 6.38 0.17
C GLN A 78 11.24 5.74 1.56
N VAL A 79 10.22 5.93 2.41
CA VAL A 79 10.13 5.32 3.74
C VAL A 79 9.69 3.86 3.68
N ARG A 80 8.78 3.52 2.76
CA ARG A 80 8.08 2.22 2.76
C ARG A 80 9.03 1.02 2.83
N ILE A 81 10.09 1.02 2.04
CA ILE A 81 11.07 -0.07 1.98
C ILE A 81 11.84 -0.23 3.31
N CYS A 82 11.96 0.83 4.10
CA CYS A 82 12.61 0.78 5.40
C CYS A 82 11.83 -0.07 6.42
N LYS A 83 10.51 -0.25 6.26
CA LYS A 83 9.76 -1.25 7.03
C LYS A 83 10.36 -2.64 6.82
N THR A 84 10.59 -3.04 5.57
CA THR A 84 11.18 -4.35 5.24
C THR A 84 12.62 -4.46 5.77
N VAL A 85 13.39 -3.37 5.73
CA VAL A 85 14.72 -3.32 6.35
C VAL A 85 14.64 -3.58 7.85
N LEU A 86 13.64 -3.02 8.54
CA LEU A 86 13.42 -3.23 9.96
C LEU A 86 12.96 -4.66 10.28
N ASP A 87 12.08 -5.25 9.45
CA ASP A 87 11.73 -6.68 9.58
C ASP A 87 12.97 -7.57 9.45
N LEU A 88 13.83 -7.30 8.46
CA LEU A 88 15.08 -8.04 8.29
C LEU A 88 16.05 -7.83 9.45
N TYR A 89 16.06 -6.65 10.10
CA TYR A 89 16.88 -6.42 11.29
C TYR A 89 16.47 -7.31 12.45
N ALA A 90 15.17 -7.56 12.64
CA ALA A 90 14.67 -8.47 13.66
C ALA A 90 15.13 -9.93 13.45
N ILE A 91 15.30 -10.35 12.19
CA ILE A 91 15.78 -11.70 11.81
C ILE A 91 17.31 -11.76 11.78
N PHE A 92 17.94 -10.73 11.23
CA PHE A 92 19.38 -10.59 11.02
C PHE A 92 19.82 -9.23 11.59
N PRO A 93 20.33 -9.18 12.83
CA PRO A 93 20.65 -7.92 13.52
C PRO A 93 21.94 -7.28 12.99
N GLU A 94 21.97 -6.97 11.70
CA GLU A 94 23.08 -6.31 11.02
C GLU A 94 23.00 -4.79 11.21
N GLU A 95 24.11 -4.20 11.64
CA GLU A 95 24.21 -2.78 12.00
C GLU A 95 23.79 -1.83 10.87
N LYS A 96 24.04 -2.20 9.60
CA LYS A 96 23.65 -1.40 8.43
C LYS A 96 22.13 -1.16 8.35
N TYR A 97 21.33 -2.14 8.76
CA TYR A 97 19.87 -2.01 8.77
C TYR A 97 19.42 -1.04 9.85
N LYS A 98 19.98 -1.15 11.06
CA LYS A 98 19.68 -0.22 12.16
C LYS A 98 20.07 1.20 11.81
N LYS A 99 21.28 1.41 11.28
CA LYS A 99 21.73 2.75 10.82
C LYS A 99 20.79 3.37 9.79
N ALA A 100 20.32 2.59 8.82
CA ALA A 100 19.35 3.09 7.85
C ALA A 100 18.00 3.42 8.48
N ALA A 101 17.49 2.56 9.36
CA ALA A 101 16.26 2.81 10.10
C ALA A 101 16.36 4.09 10.93
N ASP A 102 17.45 4.29 11.65
CA ASP A 102 17.67 5.48 12.50
C ASP A 102 17.68 6.76 11.66
N ARG A 103 18.42 6.74 10.55
CA ARG A 103 18.49 7.89 9.64
C ARG A 103 17.13 8.22 9.02
N ILE A 104 16.37 7.22 8.62
CA ILE A 104 15.05 7.40 8.01
C ILE A 104 13.99 7.75 9.05
N PHE A 105 14.16 7.35 10.30
CA PHE A 105 13.30 7.79 11.37
C PHE A 105 13.59 9.26 11.75
N GLN A 106 14.86 9.66 11.77
CA GLN A 106 15.29 11.01 12.16
C GLN A 106 14.68 12.11 11.27
N GLN A 107 14.47 11.88 9.97
CA GLN A 107 13.79 12.87 9.12
C GLN A 107 12.37 13.22 9.62
N PHE A 108 11.70 12.36 10.39
CA PHE A 108 10.36 12.64 10.93
C PHE A 108 10.32 13.78 11.94
N GLU A 109 11.46 14.14 12.54
CA GLU A 109 11.58 15.31 13.42
C GLU A 109 11.34 16.62 12.66
N ASN A 110 11.76 16.69 11.39
CA ASN A 110 11.68 17.89 10.56
C ASN A 110 10.79 17.70 9.32
N TYR A 111 10.06 16.58 9.26
CA TYR A 111 9.23 16.27 8.10
C TYR A 111 8.11 17.31 7.94
N PRO A 112 7.92 17.88 6.74
CA PRO A 112 6.89 18.86 6.49
C PRO A 112 5.49 18.32 6.80
N ARG A 113 4.68 19.13 7.50
CA ARG A 113 3.34 18.76 7.93
C ARG A 113 2.33 19.84 7.60
N THR A 114 1.09 19.41 7.37
CA THR A 114 -0.08 20.29 7.36
C THR A 114 -0.31 20.90 8.74
N LYS A 115 -1.19 21.90 8.85
CA LYS A 115 -1.51 22.52 10.15
C LYS A 115 -2.16 21.54 11.13
N GLU A 116 -2.83 20.51 10.62
CA GLU A 116 -3.43 19.43 11.42
C GLU A 116 -2.46 18.28 11.71
N GLY A 117 -1.19 18.41 11.32
CA GLY A 117 -0.12 17.49 11.70
C GLY A 117 0.12 16.32 10.76
N SER A 118 -0.66 16.13 9.68
CA SER A 118 -0.38 15.10 8.68
C SER A 118 0.89 15.39 7.88
N PHE A 119 1.70 14.37 7.63
CA PHE A 119 2.85 14.47 6.74
C PHE A 119 2.42 14.92 5.34
N TRP A 120 3.18 15.84 4.74
CA TRP A 120 3.04 16.08 3.31
C TRP A 120 3.43 14.82 2.54
N HIS A 121 2.85 14.63 1.37
CA HIS A 121 3.17 13.46 0.57
C HIS A 121 4.64 13.51 0.10
N LYS A 122 5.10 14.68 -0.38
CA LYS A 122 6.49 14.99 -0.74
C LYS A 122 6.78 16.48 -0.52
N GLU A 123 8.04 16.87 -0.35
CA GLU A 123 8.44 18.30 -0.24
C GLU A 123 7.86 19.16 -1.38
N PHE A 124 7.89 18.66 -2.61
CA PHE A 124 7.37 19.37 -3.79
C PHE A 124 5.84 19.28 -3.96
N TYR A 125 5.15 18.48 -3.15
CA TYR A 125 3.69 18.45 -3.02
C TYR A 125 3.25 19.21 -1.77
N TYR A 126 3.57 20.51 -1.76
CA TYR A 126 3.32 21.43 -0.66
C TYR A 126 1.88 21.34 -0.13
N ASN A 127 1.72 21.10 1.18
CA ASN A 127 0.43 21.00 1.88
C ASN A 127 -0.53 19.90 1.38
N GLN A 128 -0.02 18.89 0.66
CA GLN A 128 -0.86 17.81 0.14
C GLN A 128 -0.69 16.53 0.96
N VAL A 129 -1.81 15.86 1.24
CA VAL A 129 -1.83 14.54 1.88
C VAL A 129 -2.62 13.60 0.99
N TRP A 130 -2.02 12.45 0.70
CA TRP A 130 -2.56 11.42 -0.18
C TRP A 130 -2.73 10.15 0.66
N LEU A 131 -3.80 9.38 0.43
CA LEU A 131 -4.04 8.12 1.17
C LEU A 131 -2.84 7.17 1.09
N ASP A 132 -2.17 7.15 -0.06
CA ASP A 132 -0.95 6.39 -0.36
C ASP A 132 0.09 6.57 0.75
N GLY A 133 0.31 7.82 1.17
CA GLY A 133 1.33 8.19 2.15
C GLY A 133 1.14 7.54 3.52
N LEU A 134 -0.09 7.16 3.89
CA LEU A 134 -0.34 6.45 5.14
C LEU A 134 0.32 5.06 5.11
N TYR A 135 0.20 4.31 4.02
CA TYR A 135 0.88 3.01 3.92
C TYR A 135 2.38 3.14 3.76
N MET A 136 2.84 4.19 3.08
CA MET A 136 4.28 4.38 2.87
C MET A 136 5.02 4.71 4.17
N GLY A 137 4.42 5.54 5.02
CA GLY A 137 5.06 6.04 6.24
C GLY A 137 4.67 5.29 7.51
N GLN A 138 3.36 5.13 7.78
CA GLN A 138 2.88 4.79 9.12
C GLN A 138 3.35 3.42 9.61
N PRO A 139 3.32 2.32 8.82
CA PRO A 139 3.80 1.03 9.31
C PRO A 139 5.27 1.02 9.71
N PHE A 140 6.14 1.78 9.00
CA PHE A 140 7.54 1.92 9.43
C PHE A 140 7.63 2.75 10.72
N TYR A 141 6.91 3.88 10.76
CA TYR A 141 6.98 4.82 11.87
C TYR A 141 6.55 4.18 13.20
N VAL A 142 5.44 3.44 13.23
CA VAL A 142 4.99 2.74 14.45
C VAL A 142 5.87 1.56 14.81
N HIS A 143 6.42 0.84 13.82
CA HIS A 143 7.34 -0.27 14.07
C HIS A 143 8.62 0.22 14.75
N TYR A 144 9.20 1.32 14.25
CA TYR A 144 10.36 1.92 14.88
C TYR A 144 10.07 2.41 16.30
N ILE A 145 8.91 3.04 16.53
CA ILE A 145 8.50 3.51 17.87
C ILE A 145 8.42 2.33 18.84
N ARG A 146 7.71 1.26 18.45
CA ARG A 146 7.53 0.05 19.27
C ARG A 146 8.86 -0.52 19.75
N ASP A 147 9.83 -0.62 18.84
CA ASP A 147 11.09 -1.33 19.13
C ASP A 147 12.14 -0.45 19.81
N PHE A 148 12.14 0.86 19.57
CA PHE A 148 13.26 1.72 19.98
C PHE A 148 12.86 2.93 20.82
N LEU A 149 11.58 3.22 20.99
CA LEU A 149 11.07 4.37 21.74
C LEU A 149 9.94 3.95 22.68
N PRO A 150 10.21 3.14 23.72
CA PRO A 150 9.19 2.57 24.60
C PRO A 150 8.35 3.60 25.37
N ASP A 151 8.83 4.84 25.48
CA ASP A 151 8.13 5.94 26.17
C ASP A 151 7.23 6.79 25.23
N LYS A 152 7.25 6.52 23.92
CA LYS A 152 6.50 7.29 22.92
C LYS A 152 5.22 6.56 22.54
N ASP A 153 4.08 7.24 22.65
CA ASP A 153 2.79 6.72 22.22
C ASP A 153 2.59 6.80 20.69
N TYR A 154 1.47 6.26 20.21
CA TYR A 154 1.10 6.25 18.80
C TYR A 154 0.16 7.40 18.40
N SER A 155 -0.05 8.40 19.26
CA SER A 155 -1.06 9.46 19.05
C SER A 155 -0.85 10.25 17.74
N ASP A 156 0.40 10.48 17.34
CA ASP A 156 0.74 11.11 16.05
C ASP A 156 0.20 10.28 14.87
N THR A 157 0.42 8.97 14.87
CA THR A 157 -0.10 8.06 13.84
C THR A 157 -1.62 8.06 13.82
N ILE A 158 -2.27 7.94 14.98
CA ILE A 158 -3.74 7.95 15.07
C ILE A 158 -4.31 9.25 14.49
N ASN A 159 -3.74 10.40 14.86
CA ASN A 159 -4.15 11.70 14.33
C ASN A 159 -4.03 11.75 12.79
N GLN A 160 -3.01 11.14 12.18
CA GLN A 160 -2.91 11.13 10.71
C GLN A 160 -4.04 10.37 10.02
N PHE A 161 -4.49 9.24 10.61
CA PHE A 161 -5.65 8.52 10.11
C PHE A 161 -6.95 9.32 10.30
N GLU A 162 -7.13 9.97 11.45
CA GLU A 162 -8.29 10.82 11.75
C GLU A 162 -8.37 12.05 10.84
N VAL A 163 -7.23 12.73 10.59
CA VAL A 163 -7.18 13.86 9.66
C VAL A 163 -7.52 13.39 8.25
N CYS A 164 -6.97 12.26 7.79
CA CYS A 164 -7.33 11.71 6.48
C CYS A 164 -8.82 11.38 6.41
N ARG A 165 -9.40 10.76 7.45
CA ARG A 165 -10.83 10.52 7.55
C ARG A 165 -11.66 11.80 7.47
N LYS A 166 -11.29 12.83 8.22
CA LYS A 166 -11.96 14.14 8.25
C LYS A 166 -11.87 14.83 6.88
N ARG A 167 -10.71 14.75 6.23
CA ARG A 167 -10.41 15.52 5.02
C ARG A 167 -10.72 14.80 3.72
N LEU A 168 -10.77 13.48 3.67
CA LEU A 168 -10.91 12.73 2.42
C LEU A 168 -12.22 11.95 2.31
N TYR A 169 -12.90 11.70 3.42
CA TYR A 169 -14.17 10.98 3.38
C TYR A 169 -15.29 11.83 2.77
N ASP A 170 -15.93 11.27 1.77
CA ASP A 170 -17.11 11.79 1.11
C ASP A 170 -18.35 11.14 1.74
N PRO A 171 -19.18 11.89 2.50
CA PRO A 171 -20.34 11.34 3.18
C PRO A 171 -21.48 10.95 2.23
N GLU A 172 -21.52 11.48 1.00
CA GLU A 172 -22.54 11.12 0.02
C GLU A 172 -22.23 9.76 -0.60
N LEU A 173 -20.95 9.56 -0.99
CA LEU A 173 -20.49 8.29 -1.56
C LEU A 173 -20.20 7.22 -0.52
N LYS A 174 -19.95 7.63 0.74
CA LYS A 174 -19.38 6.81 1.82
C LYS A 174 -18.01 6.22 1.46
N LEU A 175 -17.20 6.99 0.76
CA LEU A 175 -15.91 6.57 0.22
C LEU A 175 -14.83 7.63 0.48
N TYR A 176 -13.56 7.24 0.36
CA TYR A 176 -12.42 8.14 0.57
C TYR A 176 -11.86 8.63 -0.78
N LYS A 177 -11.75 9.94 -0.95
CA LYS A 177 -11.06 10.55 -2.09
C LYS A 177 -9.55 10.32 -1.98
N HIS A 178 -8.85 10.34 -3.11
CA HIS A 178 -7.43 10.04 -3.19
C HIS A 178 -6.53 10.99 -2.37
N ALA A 179 -6.72 12.31 -2.51
CA ALA A 179 -5.87 13.30 -1.85
C ALA A 179 -6.59 14.60 -1.53
N TYR A 180 -5.98 15.41 -0.66
CA TYR A 180 -6.39 16.79 -0.43
C TYR A 180 -5.18 17.72 -0.40
N ASP A 181 -5.41 18.96 -0.83
CA ASP A 181 -4.48 20.09 -0.70
C ASP A 181 -5.04 21.06 0.37
N GLU A 182 -4.38 21.14 1.53
CA GLU A 182 -4.78 22.06 2.61
C GLU A 182 -4.77 23.53 2.15
N ALA A 183 -3.87 23.88 1.22
CA ALA A 183 -3.77 25.22 0.66
C ALA A 183 -4.80 25.50 -0.44
N LYS A 184 -5.44 24.46 -1.00
CA LYS A 184 -6.45 24.53 -2.08
C LYS A 184 -5.97 25.29 -3.32
N LYS A 185 -4.67 25.20 -3.60
CA LYS A 185 -4.01 25.88 -4.71
C LYS A 185 -3.97 25.03 -5.96
N MET A 186 -3.88 23.70 -5.82
CA MET A 186 -3.85 22.80 -6.96
C MET A 186 -5.13 22.86 -7.79
N ASP A 187 -5.02 22.67 -9.10
CA ASP A 187 -6.15 22.75 -10.02
C ASP A 187 -7.14 21.61 -9.85
N TRP A 188 -6.65 20.43 -9.45
CA TRP A 188 -7.48 19.26 -9.14
C TRP A 188 -8.21 19.38 -7.79
N ALA A 189 -7.82 20.33 -6.94
CA ALA A 189 -8.34 20.46 -5.59
C ALA A 189 -9.64 21.28 -5.58
N ASP A 190 -10.68 20.70 -5.00
CA ASP A 190 -11.94 21.40 -4.77
C ASP A 190 -11.72 22.66 -3.92
N ARG A 191 -12.32 23.79 -4.34
CA ARG A 191 -12.02 25.09 -3.72
C ARG A 191 -12.60 25.24 -2.31
N GLN A 192 -13.59 24.42 -1.93
CA GLN A 192 -14.17 24.46 -0.59
C GLN A 192 -13.48 23.48 0.37
N THR A 193 -13.26 22.26 -0.09
CA THR A 193 -12.79 21.14 0.73
C THR A 193 -11.30 20.86 0.59
N GLY A 194 -10.70 21.22 -0.55
CA GLY A 194 -9.33 20.88 -0.93
C GLY A 194 -9.16 19.48 -1.52
N ARG A 195 -10.25 18.70 -1.63
CA ARG A 195 -10.22 17.28 -2.03
C ARG A 195 -10.05 17.10 -3.53
N SER A 196 -9.43 16.01 -3.95
CA SER A 196 -9.52 15.49 -5.32
C SER A 196 -10.92 14.96 -5.61
N SER A 197 -11.31 14.94 -6.88
CA SER A 197 -12.67 14.57 -7.31
C SER A 197 -12.95 13.06 -7.35
N ILE A 198 -11.94 12.24 -7.58
CA ILE A 198 -12.09 10.80 -7.87
C ILE A 198 -11.83 9.93 -6.63
N VAL A 199 -12.66 8.89 -6.46
CA VAL A 199 -12.36 7.74 -5.59
C VAL A 199 -11.55 6.74 -6.39
N TRP A 200 -10.23 6.79 -6.23
CA TRP A 200 -9.31 5.87 -6.90
C TRP A 200 -9.08 4.63 -6.04
N LEU A 201 -9.36 3.44 -6.60
CA LEU A 201 -9.36 2.19 -5.84
C LEU A 201 -8.03 1.89 -5.13
N ARG A 202 -6.88 2.06 -5.80
CA ARG A 202 -5.59 1.76 -5.18
C ARG A 202 -5.25 2.72 -4.03
N ALA A 203 -5.65 3.98 -4.08
CA ALA A 203 -5.48 4.89 -2.93
C ALA A 203 -6.28 4.41 -1.71
N VAL A 204 -7.52 3.96 -1.91
CA VAL A 204 -8.32 3.33 -0.84
C VAL A 204 -7.67 2.02 -0.38
N GLY A 205 -7.13 1.23 -1.30
CA GLY A 205 -6.38 0.02 -0.98
C GLY A 205 -5.19 0.28 -0.05
N TRP A 206 -4.37 1.31 -0.33
CA TRP A 206 -3.28 1.70 0.58
C TRP A 206 -3.78 2.08 1.97
N TYR A 207 -4.88 2.82 2.06
CA TYR A 207 -5.49 3.18 3.33
C TYR A 207 -5.89 1.94 4.15
N LEU A 208 -6.55 0.97 3.51
CA LEU A 208 -6.93 -0.29 4.13
C LEU A 208 -5.73 -1.09 4.64
N MET A 209 -4.69 -1.23 3.81
CA MET A 209 -3.47 -1.95 4.21
C MET A 209 -2.73 -1.26 5.34
N ALA A 210 -2.71 0.08 5.35
CA ALA A 210 -2.08 0.86 6.42
C ALA A 210 -2.80 0.62 7.75
N LEU A 211 -4.13 0.60 7.76
CA LEU A 211 -4.92 0.35 8.97
C LEU A 211 -4.62 -1.03 9.56
N VAL A 212 -4.71 -2.11 8.77
CA VAL A 212 -4.47 -3.48 9.29
C VAL A 212 -3.02 -3.72 9.69
N ASP A 213 -2.04 -3.14 8.98
CA ASP A 213 -0.63 -3.32 9.30
C ASP A 213 -0.24 -2.53 10.55
N VAL A 214 -0.73 -1.29 10.70
CA VAL A 214 -0.49 -0.51 11.92
C VAL A 214 -1.13 -1.18 13.13
N MET A 215 -2.37 -1.66 13.01
CA MET A 215 -3.03 -2.39 14.10
C MET A 215 -2.25 -3.65 14.52
N GLU A 216 -1.70 -4.41 13.57
CA GLU A 216 -0.89 -5.59 13.89
C GLU A 216 0.38 -5.23 14.66
N ILE A 217 1.00 -4.09 14.33
CA ILE A 217 2.25 -3.66 14.95
C ILE A 217 2.02 -3.14 16.37
N ILE A 218 0.99 -2.31 16.58
CA ILE A 218 0.76 -1.63 17.86
C ILE A 218 0.02 -2.52 18.88
N GLY A 219 -0.80 -3.47 18.40
CA GLY A 219 -1.52 -4.42 19.25
C GLY A 219 -2.81 -3.85 19.89
N PRO A 220 -3.73 -4.73 20.34
CA PRO A 220 -5.08 -4.36 20.76
C PRO A 220 -5.19 -3.58 22.08
N GLU A 221 -4.14 -3.60 22.90
CA GLU A 221 -4.11 -2.88 24.19
C GLU A 221 -3.90 -1.37 24.03
N GLU A 222 -3.57 -0.92 22.82
CA GLU A 222 -3.31 0.48 22.54
C GLU A 222 -4.59 1.33 22.51
N THR A 223 -4.56 2.50 23.15
CA THR A 223 -5.76 3.35 23.31
C THR A 223 -6.35 3.81 21.98
N GLY A 224 -5.51 3.97 20.95
CA GLY A 224 -5.92 4.36 19.60
C GLY A 224 -6.44 3.21 18.74
N TYR A 225 -6.32 1.95 19.19
CA TYR A 225 -6.68 0.78 18.40
C TYR A 225 -8.16 0.76 17.96
N PRO A 226 -9.15 1.07 18.84
CA PRO A 226 -10.56 1.10 18.43
C PRO A 226 -10.84 2.13 17.34
N VAL A 227 -10.14 3.27 17.34
CA VAL A 227 -10.28 4.29 16.29
C VAL A 227 -9.87 3.71 14.93
N LEU A 228 -8.74 2.98 14.86
CA LEU A 228 -8.29 2.35 13.62
C LEU A 228 -9.25 1.24 13.16
N GLN A 229 -9.81 0.48 14.10
CA GLN A 229 -10.81 -0.55 13.81
C GLN A 229 -12.09 0.05 13.22
N ASP A 230 -12.59 1.14 13.78
CA ASP A 230 -13.77 1.85 13.25
C ASP A 230 -13.52 2.39 11.84
N LEU A 231 -12.34 2.97 11.60
CA LEU A 231 -11.94 3.47 10.29
C LEU A 231 -11.79 2.36 9.25
N LEU A 232 -11.25 1.20 9.63
CA LEU A 232 -11.15 0.03 8.74
C LEU A 232 -12.53 -0.48 8.37
N THR A 233 -13.40 -0.64 9.37
CA THR A 233 -14.77 -1.12 9.18
C THR A 233 -15.53 -0.17 8.27
N GLU A 234 -15.47 1.13 8.51
CA GLU A 234 -16.16 2.13 7.70
C GLU A 234 -15.67 2.14 6.24
N ALA A 235 -14.35 2.08 6.02
CA ALA A 235 -13.79 2.04 4.67
C ALA A 235 -14.20 0.78 3.91
N LEU A 236 -14.19 -0.38 4.57
CA LEU A 236 -14.62 -1.64 3.95
C LEU A 236 -16.13 -1.66 3.68
N GLU A 237 -16.96 -1.25 4.64
CA GLU A 237 -18.41 -1.13 4.45
C GLU A 237 -18.77 -0.17 3.32
N GLY A 238 -18.03 0.94 3.19
CA GLY A 238 -18.18 1.90 2.10
C GLY A 238 -17.88 1.31 0.72
N LEU A 239 -16.92 0.39 0.62
CA LEU A 239 -16.59 -0.29 -0.64
C LEU A 239 -17.61 -1.36 -1.05
N MET A 240 -18.27 -2.03 -0.10
CA MET A 240 -19.12 -3.19 -0.40
C MET A 240 -20.25 -2.91 -1.42
N PRO A 241 -20.97 -1.77 -1.36
CA PRO A 241 -22.01 -1.45 -2.34
C PRO A 241 -21.52 -1.33 -3.79
N TYR A 242 -20.22 -1.08 -3.99
CA TYR A 242 -19.60 -0.86 -5.31
C TYR A 242 -18.84 -2.10 -5.83
N ARG A 243 -18.95 -3.24 -5.13
CA ARG A 243 -18.29 -4.50 -5.50
C ARG A 243 -18.95 -5.09 -6.75
N HIS A 244 -18.14 -5.43 -7.75
CA HIS A 244 -18.57 -6.13 -8.95
C HIS A 244 -18.93 -7.60 -8.64
N GLU A 245 -19.75 -8.24 -9.48
CA GLU A 245 -20.18 -9.65 -9.29
C GLU A 245 -19.02 -10.65 -9.28
N SER A 246 -17.91 -10.33 -9.94
CA SER A 246 -16.67 -11.11 -9.88
C SER A 246 -15.94 -10.99 -8.54
N GLY A 247 -16.42 -10.16 -7.62
CA GLY A 247 -15.78 -9.86 -6.36
C GLY A 247 -14.72 -8.75 -6.43
N MET A 248 -14.43 -8.22 -7.61
CA MET A 248 -13.47 -7.12 -7.83
C MET A 248 -14.10 -5.73 -7.69
N TRP A 249 -13.28 -4.69 -7.76
CA TRP A 249 -13.73 -3.29 -7.88
C TRP A 249 -13.15 -2.61 -9.12
N TYR A 250 -13.83 -1.55 -9.55
CA TYR A 250 -13.38 -0.70 -10.65
C TYR A 250 -12.27 0.28 -10.22
N GLN A 251 -11.41 0.67 -11.16
CA GLN A 251 -10.37 1.69 -10.98
C GLN A 251 -10.92 2.99 -10.37
N VAL A 252 -12.05 3.48 -10.89
CA VAL A 252 -12.87 4.52 -10.25
C VAL A 252 -14.07 3.86 -9.60
N VAL A 253 -14.07 3.81 -8.27
CA VAL A 253 -14.92 2.91 -7.47
C VAL A 253 -16.41 3.19 -7.67
N ASP A 254 -16.81 4.47 -7.58
CA ASP A 254 -18.20 4.90 -7.61
C ASP A 254 -18.81 4.97 -9.01
N GLN A 255 -18.02 4.66 -10.05
CA GLN A 255 -18.41 4.84 -11.45
C GLN A 255 -18.28 3.53 -12.26
N GLY A 256 -18.57 2.40 -11.61
CA GLY A 256 -18.61 1.09 -12.27
C GLY A 256 -19.55 1.07 -13.47
N GLY A 257 -19.13 0.42 -14.55
CA GLY A 257 -19.89 0.33 -15.80
C GLY A 257 -19.88 1.59 -16.67
N ARG A 258 -19.30 2.71 -16.20
CA ARG A 258 -19.04 3.87 -17.06
C ARG A 258 -17.98 3.53 -18.10
N GLU A 259 -18.13 4.08 -19.31
CA GLU A 259 -17.19 3.88 -20.42
C GLU A 259 -15.73 4.13 -19.99
N ASN A 260 -14.82 3.29 -20.47
CA ASN A 260 -13.38 3.27 -20.14
C ASN A 260 -13.00 2.89 -18.71
N ASN A 261 -13.94 2.74 -17.76
CA ASN A 261 -13.61 2.16 -16.47
C ASN A 261 -13.28 0.67 -16.63
N TYR A 262 -12.49 0.12 -15.71
CA TYR A 262 -12.08 -1.28 -15.74
C TYR A 262 -11.94 -1.84 -14.34
N LEU A 263 -12.12 -3.16 -14.21
CA LEU A 263 -11.84 -3.87 -12.96
C LEU A 263 -10.33 -3.84 -12.70
N GLU A 264 -9.94 -3.37 -11.53
CA GLU A 264 -8.55 -3.06 -11.23
C GLU A 264 -7.98 -4.03 -10.20
N THR A 265 -6.87 -4.65 -10.57
CA THR A 265 -6.23 -5.75 -9.84
C THR A 265 -5.62 -5.30 -8.52
N SER A 266 -4.84 -4.21 -8.51
CA SER A 266 -4.04 -3.86 -7.33
C SER A 266 -4.89 -3.52 -6.12
N GLY A 267 -5.82 -2.57 -6.24
CA GLY A 267 -6.67 -2.15 -5.15
C GLY A 267 -7.67 -3.23 -4.73
N THR A 268 -8.11 -4.10 -5.65
CA THR A 268 -8.91 -5.28 -5.30
C THR A 268 -8.10 -6.24 -4.41
N CYS A 269 -6.85 -6.55 -4.78
CA CYS A 269 -5.98 -7.38 -3.95
C CYS A 269 -5.64 -6.73 -2.60
N MET A 270 -5.48 -5.40 -2.55
CA MET A 270 -5.27 -4.68 -1.28
C MET A 270 -6.49 -4.78 -0.35
N ALA A 271 -7.71 -4.63 -0.89
CA ALA A 271 -8.93 -4.82 -0.12
C ALA A 271 -9.07 -6.28 0.34
N SER A 272 -8.75 -7.24 -0.53
CA SER A 272 -8.68 -8.66 -0.15
C SER A 272 -7.72 -8.89 1.01
N TYR A 273 -6.47 -8.41 0.90
CA TYR A 273 -5.47 -8.53 1.96
C TYR A 273 -5.99 -7.98 3.29
N ALA A 274 -6.55 -6.76 3.29
CA ALA A 274 -7.06 -6.14 4.51
C ALA A 274 -8.24 -6.90 5.13
N MET A 275 -9.16 -7.41 4.31
CA MET A 275 -10.28 -8.24 4.79
C MET A 275 -9.78 -9.54 5.43
N LEU A 276 -8.88 -10.26 4.76
CA LEU A 276 -8.37 -11.55 5.24
C LEU A 276 -7.52 -11.37 6.52
N LYS A 277 -6.63 -10.38 6.52
CA LYS A 277 -5.82 -10.04 7.68
C LYS A 277 -6.67 -9.58 8.86
N GLY A 278 -7.66 -8.71 8.62
CA GLY A 278 -8.57 -8.24 9.66
C GLY A 278 -9.38 -9.37 10.30
N VAL A 279 -9.74 -10.42 9.54
CA VAL A 279 -10.37 -11.63 10.10
C VAL A 279 -9.37 -12.45 10.92
N ARG A 280 -8.15 -12.68 10.41
CA ARG A 280 -7.10 -13.41 11.15
C ARG A 280 -6.81 -12.78 12.50
N MET A 281 -6.85 -11.45 12.55
CA MET A 281 -6.62 -10.66 13.76
C MET A 281 -7.87 -10.47 14.63
N GLU A 282 -8.99 -11.11 14.27
CA GLU A 282 -10.28 -11.00 14.98
C GLU A 282 -10.85 -9.56 15.07
N ILE A 283 -10.38 -8.65 14.22
CA ILE A 283 -10.86 -7.26 14.10
C ILE A 283 -12.17 -7.21 13.30
N LEU A 284 -12.29 -8.06 12.29
CA LEU A 284 -13.43 -8.12 11.37
C LEU A 284 -14.23 -9.43 11.56
N PRO A 285 -15.56 -9.38 11.37
CA PRO A 285 -16.38 -10.59 11.47
C PRO A 285 -16.07 -11.59 10.35
N GLN A 286 -16.33 -12.87 10.63
CA GLN A 286 -16.01 -14.00 9.74
C GLN A 286 -16.61 -13.89 8.32
N GLU A 287 -17.66 -13.09 8.12
CA GLU A 287 -18.20 -12.84 6.78
C GLU A 287 -17.20 -12.18 5.82
N TYR A 288 -16.25 -11.38 6.34
CA TYR A 288 -15.20 -10.78 5.54
C TYR A 288 -14.19 -11.80 5.02
N ARG A 289 -14.10 -13.00 5.63
CA ARG A 289 -13.27 -14.10 5.13
C ARG A 289 -13.72 -14.51 3.74
N LYS A 290 -15.02 -14.78 3.59
CA LYS A 290 -15.62 -15.16 2.31
C LYS A 290 -15.45 -14.05 1.27
N ARG A 291 -15.72 -12.79 1.65
CA ARG A 291 -15.60 -11.64 0.75
C ARG A 291 -14.15 -11.41 0.29
N GLY A 292 -13.17 -11.55 1.18
CA GLY A 292 -11.75 -11.47 0.85
C GLY A 292 -11.33 -12.58 -0.11
N LEU A 293 -11.66 -13.83 0.20
CA LEU A 293 -11.32 -14.99 -0.65
C LEU A 293 -11.93 -14.86 -2.05
N GLU A 294 -13.21 -14.51 -2.16
CA GLU A 294 -13.88 -14.27 -3.45
C GLU A 294 -13.22 -13.14 -4.25
N SER A 295 -12.73 -12.08 -3.59
CA SER A 295 -12.08 -10.95 -4.27
C SER A 295 -10.71 -11.35 -4.83
N LEU A 296 -9.94 -12.15 -4.07
CA LEU A 296 -8.69 -12.74 -4.54
C LEU A 296 -8.94 -13.72 -5.70
N GLU A 297 -9.91 -14.61 -5.55
CA GLU A 297 -10.28 -15.60 -6.56
C GLU A 297 -10.73 -14.95 -7.86
N GLY A 298 -11.64 -13.98 -7.78
CA GLY A 298 -12.11 -13.23 -8.94
C GLY A 298 -10.99 -12.50 -9.67
N THR A 299 -10.02 -11.97 -8.94
CA THR A 299 -8.85 -11.32 -9.56
C THR A 299 -7.97 -12.32 -10.32
N VAL A 300 -7.72 -13.49 -9.71
CA VAL A 300 -6.95 -14.57 -10.33
C VAL A 300 -7.66 -15.10 -11.58
N GLU A 301 -8.97 -15.36 -11.49
CA GLU A 301 -9.78 -15.86 -12.60
C GLU A 301 -9.87 -14.85 -13.75
N GLN A 302 -9.96 -13.56 -13.44
CA GLN A 302 -10.09 -12.51 -14.45
C GLN A 302 -8.77 -12.21 -15.19
N TYR A 303 -7.63 -12.20 -14.48
CA TYR A 303 -6.40 -11.60 -15.00
C TYR A 303 -5.16 -12.49 -14.98
N LEU A 304 -5.10 -13.56 -14.19
CA LEU A 304 -3.92 -14.44 -14.13
C LEU A 304 -3.98 -15.46 -15.28
N HIS A 305 -2.98 -15.46 -16.14
CA HIS A 305 -2.93 -16.34 -17.30
C HIS A 305 -1.49 -16.71 -17.69
N LYS A 306 -1.33 -17.76 -18.50
CA LYS A 306 -0.04 -18.12 -19.12
C LYS A 306 -0.01 -17.63 -20.57
N LYS A 307 1.07 -16.97 -20.94
CA LYS A 307 1.36 -16.52 -22.32
C LYS A 307 2.84 -16.73 -22.62
N ASP A 308 3.14 -17.39 -23.73
CA ASP A 308 4.52 -17.65 -24.18
C ASP A 308 5.44 -18.29 -23.12
N GLY A 309 4.89 -19.18 -22.29
CA GLY A 309 5.62 -19.86 -21.22
C GLY A 309 5.81 -19.03 -19.94
N GLU A 310 5.24 -17.82 -19.88
CA GLU A 310 5.30 -16.92 -18.73
C GLU A 310 3.91 -16.74 -18.10
N ILE A 311 3.85 -16.72 -16.77
CA ILE A 311 2.65 -16.35 -16.02
C ILE A 311 2.59 -14.82 -15.90
N LEU A 312 1.46 -14.26 -16.32
CA LEU A 312 1.17 -12.84 -16.32
C LEU A 312 -0.11 -12.58 -15.53
N ILE A 313 -0.14 -11.47 -14.79
CA ILE A 313 -1.38 -10.90 -14.24
C ILE A 313 -1.59 -9.50 -14.78
N GLY A 314 -2.74 -9.29 -15.43
CA GLY A 314 -3.16 -8.00 -15.99
C GLY A 314 -4.05 -7.17 -15.07
N GLY A 315 -4.69 -6.15 -15.64
CA GLY A 315 -5.65 -5.30 -14.92
C GLY A 315 -5.02 -4.33 -13.92
N ILE A 316 -3.71 -4.07 -14.01
CA ILE A 316 -2.99 -3.25 -13.04
C ILE A 316 -2.82 -1.83 -13.60
N CYS A 317 -3.33 -0.83 -12.89
CA CYS A 317 -2.97 0.57 -13.18
C CYS A 317 -1.46 0.76 -12.93
N ARG A 318 -0.67 1.16 -13.93
CA ARG A 318 0.80 1.24 -13.85
C ARG A 318 1.31 2.16 -12.73
N SER A 319 0.70 3.33 -12.63
CA SER A 319 0.94 4.39 -11.65
C SER A 319 -0.21 5.38 -11.75
N ALA A 320 -0.46 6.18 -10.72
CA ALA A 320 -1.30 7.37 -10.83
C ALA A 320 -0.87 8.39 -9.77
N GLY A 321 -1.22 9.65 -9.96
CA GLY A 321 -0.97 10.73 -9.02
C GLY A 321 -1.65 12.02 -9.44
N LEU A 322 -1.40 13.10 -8.72
CA LEU A 322 -2.06 14.38 -8.95
C LEU A 322 -1.05 15.52 -9.15
N GLY A 323 -1.46 16.54 -9.89
CA GLY A 323 -0.62 17.70 -10.20
C GLY A 323 0.53 17.36 -11.16
N MET A 324 1.56 18.21 -11.18
CA MET A 324 2.70 18.06 -12.09
C MET A 324 3.41 16.72 -11.89
N HIS A 325 3.60 15.97 -12.98
CA HIS A 325 4.40 14.76 -12.96
C HIS A 325 5.89 15.12 -12.79
N PRO A 326 6.59 14.57 -11.79
CA PRO A 326 7.94 15.02 -11.44
C PRO A 326 8.97 14.78 -12.55
N GLU A 327 8.83 13.68 -13.29
CA GLU A 327 9.78 13.29 -14.34
C GLU A 327 9.31 13.68 -15.76
N ALA A 328 8.08 13.28 -16.14
CA ALA A 328 7.53 13.52 -17.47
C ALA A 328 6.96 14.94 -17.72
N GLN A 329 6.92 15.81 -16.70
CA GLN A 329 6.54 17.23 -16.80
C GLN A 329 5.20 17.54 -17.49
N TYR A 330 4.22 16.65 -17.38
CA TYR A 330 2.84 16.93 -17.77
C TYR A 330 1.93 17.06 -16.54
N MET A 331 0.82 17.79 -16.69
CA MET A 331 -0.15 18.02 -15.61
C MET A 331 -1.12 16.84 -15.49
N ARG A 332 -1.27 16.30 -14.28
CA ARG A 332 -2.31 15.31 -13.94
C ARG A 332 -3.44 16.03 -13.24
N ASP A 333 -4.56 16.18 -13.92
CA ASP A 333 -5.70 16.98 -13.47
C ASP A 333 -6.64 16.24 -12.50
N GLY A 334 -6.41 14.95 -12.27
CA GLY A 334 -7.25 14.14 -11.39
C GLY A 334 -8.65 13.88 -11.93
N SER A 335 -8.88 14.10 -13.22
CA SER A 335 -10.16 13.81 -13.89
C SER A 335 -10.42 12.31 -14.01
N TYR A 336 -11.67 11.95 -14.29
CA TYR A 336 -12.03 10.57 -14.60
C TYR A 336 -11.18 10.02 -15.76
N ASP A 337 -11.07 10.77 -16.86
CA ASP A 337 -10.33 10.36 -18.05
C ASP A 337 -8.84 10.17 -17.76
N TYR A 338 -8.26 10.99 -16.87
CA TYR A 338 -6.89 10.78 -16.39
C TYR A 338 -6.73 9.41 -15.72
N TYR A 339 -7.63 9.04 -14.78
CA TYR A 339 -7.54 7.76 -14.07
C TYR A 339 -7.87 6.55 -14.93
N THR A 340 -8.72 6.68 -15.95
CA THR A 340 -9.20 5.54 -16.75
C THR A 340 -8.48 5.37 -18.08
N THR A 341 -8.01 6.46 -18.70
CA THR A 341 -7.38 6.44 -20.04
C THR A 341 -6.01 7.11 -20.09
N GLY A 342 -5.74 8.05 -19.18
CA GLY A 342 -4.45 8.74 -19.09
C GLY A 342 -3.34 7.85 -18.53
N GLU A 343 -3.70 6.91 -17.65
CA GLU A 343 -2.77 5.94 -17.08
C GLU A 343 -2.82 4.59 -17.78
N GLN A 344 -1.66 3.96 -17.93
CA GLN A 344 -1.54 2.66 -18.59
C GLN A 344 -2.05 1.53 -17.70
N VAL A 345 -2.80 0.61 -18.29
CA VAL A 345 -3.10 -0.71 -17.70
C VAL A 345 -2.06 -1.70 -18.18
N VAL A 346 -1.35 -2.34 -17.25
CA VAL A 346 -0.17 -3.16 -17.53
C VAL A 346 -0.26 -4.51 -16.83
N GLU A 347 0.67 -5.40 -17.20
CA GLU A 347 0.83 -6.72 -16.61
C GLU A 347 2.05 -6.77 -15.69
N ASN A 348 1.99 -7.65 -14.67
CA ASN A 348 3.11 -7.99 -13.78
C ASN A 348 3.77 -6.79 -13.07
N ASN A 349 3.08 -5.66 -13.01
CA ASN A 349 3.57 -4.48 -12.32
C ASN A 349 3.50 -4.69 -10.80
N GLY A 350 4.56 -4.28 -10.10
CA GLY A 350 4.70 -4.49 -8.65
C GLY A 350 3.56 -3.93 -7.79
N HIS A 351 2.85 -2.90 -8.26
CA HIS A 351 1.67 -2.37 -7.55
C HIS A 351 0.54 -3.38 -7.43
N GLY A 352 0.40 -4.31 -8.39
CA GLY A 352 -0.61 -5.37 -8.37
C GLY A 352 -0.07 -6.70 -7.86
N VAL A 353 1.17 -7.07 -8.26
CA VAL A 353 1.76 -8.35 -7.87
C VAL A 353 2.02 -8.43 -6.37
N ALA A 354 2.52 -7.34 -5.74
CA ALA A 354 2.79 -7.37 -4.31
C ALA A 354 1.51 -7.57 -3.47
N PRO A 355 0.42 -6.79 -3.63
CA PRO A 355 -0.82 -7.04 -2.89
C PRO A 355 -1.46 -8.38 -3.22
N LEU A 356 -1.35 -8.89 -4.45
CA LEU A 356 -1.80 -10.24 -4.79
C LEU A 356 -1.11 -11.28 -3.91
N PHE A 357 0.22 -11.20 -3.78
CA PHE A 357 0.99 -12.13 -2.95
C PHE A 357 0.74 -11.94 -1.46
N MET A 358 0.55 -10.71 -0.99
CA MET A 358 0.15 -10.45 0.41
C MET A 358 -1.23 -11.08 0.71
N ALA A 359 -2.22 -10.88 -0.17
CA ALA A 359 -3.55 -11.48 -0.03
C ALA A 359 -3.51 -13.01 -0.13
N TYR A 360 -2.68 -13.55 -1.02
CA TYR A 360 -2.46 -14.99 -1.14
C TYR A 360 -1.84 -15.58 0.13
N ALA A 361 -0.81 -14.95 0.69
CA ALA A 361 -0.24 -15.37 1.97
C ALA A 361 -1.28 -15.38 3.11
N GLU A 362 -2.11 -14.33 3.21
CA GLU A 362 -3.20 -14.30 4.20
C GLU A 362 -4.25 -15.40 3.95
N SER A 363 -4.57 -15.71 2.69
CA SER A 363 -5.48 -16.82 2.37
C SER A 363 -4.94 -18.19 2.81
N LEU A 364 -3.62 -18.36 2.83
CA LEU A 364 -2.99 -19.59 3.35
C LEU A 364 -3.10 -19.63 4.88
N ARG A 365 -2.81 -18.53 5.58
CA ARG A 365 -2.87 -18.43 7.05
C ARG A 365 -4.26 -18.78 7.59
N ILE A 366 -5.30 -18.26 6.97
CA ILE A 366 -6.69 -18.50 7.42
C ILE A 366 -7.23 -19.85 6.98
N SER A 367 -6.53 -20.61 6.12
CA SER A 367 -6.93 -21.97 5.74
C SER A 367 -6.47 -23.01 6.76
N GLU A 368 -5.55 -22.62 7.66
CA GLU A 368 -5.05 -23.44 8.77
C GLU A 368 -5.90 -23.29 10.05
N ILE A 369 -6.83 -22.32 10.06
CA ILE A 369 -7.87 -22.11 11.09
C ILE A 369 -9.16 -22.80 10.64
#